data_AF-A0A1I6RM23-F1
#
_entry.id   AF-A0A1I6RM23-F1
#
_cell.length_a   1.000
_cell.length_b   1.000
_cell.length_c   1.000
_cell.angle_alpha   90.00
_cell.angle_beta   90.00
_cell.angle_gamma   90.00
#
_symmetry.space_group_name_H-M   'P 1'
#
loop_
_entity.id
_entity.type
_entity.pdbx_description
1 polymer ?
#
loop_
_entity_poly.entity_id
_entity_poly.type
_entity_poly.pdbx_seq_one_letter_code
_entity_poly.pdbx_strand_id
1 'polypeptide(L)'
;MSCNVTESEIPMHSNDIIRSVVDEVMVEGRKVIRIHTAWQLQDGAILLYEYSSINFPTSNFTVHDTLEDYHRICKQIHWVK
;
A
#
# COMPACT_ATOMS: atom_id res chain seq x y z
N MET A 1 -31.97 -17.40 12.70
CA MET A 1 -30.96 -16.46 13.22
C MET A 1 -30.44 -15.68 12.03
N SER A 2 -30.76 -14.39 11.97
CA SER A 2 -30.37 -13.51 10.87
C SER A 2 -29.01 -12.91 11.19
N CYS A 3 -27.98 -13.28 10.44
CA CYS A 3 -26.68 -12.61 10.52
C CYS A 3 -26.79 -11.33 9.69
N ASN A 4 -27.11 -10.22 10.34
CA ASN A 4 -27.07 -8.90 9.69
C ASN A 4 -25.59 -8.49 9.60
N VAL A 5 -24.96 -8.82 8.48
CA VAL A 5 -23.66 -8.24 8.10
C VAL A 5 -23.96 -6.89 7.46
N THR A 6 -23.96 -5.83 8.26
CA THR A 6 -23.76 -4.48 7.73
C THR A 6 -22.27 -4.27 7.55
N GLU A 7 -21.69 -4.97 6.57
CA GLU A 7 -20.47 -4.50 5.92
C GLU A 7 -20.91 -3.26 5.15
N SER A 8 -20.68 -2.10 5.75
CA SER A 8 -20.66 -0.86 5.00
C SER A 8 -19.60 -1.05 3.92
N GLU A 9 -20.02 -1.44 2.72
CA GLU A 9 -19.21 -1.43 1.51
C GLU A 9 -18.86 0.03 1.24
N ILE A 10 -17.89 0.55 1.98
CA ILE A 10 -17.27 1.85 1.65
C ILE A 10 -16.62 1.60 0.30
N PRO A 11 -17.11 2.22 -0.77
CA PRO A 11 -16.58 1.96 -2.08
C PRO A 11 -15.11 2.38 -2.07
N MET A 12 -14.19 1.44 -2.29
CA MET A 12 -12.75 1.72 -2.39
C MET A 12 -12.43 2.39 -3.72
N HIS A 13 -13.11 3.49 -4.02
CA HIS A 13 -12.85 4.31 -5.19
C HIS A 13 -11.72 5.27 -4.85
N SER A 14 -10.62 5.12 -5.58
CA SER A 14 -9.48 6.02 -5.53
C SER A 14 -9.78 7.25 -6.39
N ASN A 15 -9.56 8.45 -5.85
CA ASN A 15 -9.60 9.66 -6.65
C ASN A 15 -8.33 9.82 -7.48
N ASP A 16 -7.16 9.47 -6.95
CA ASP A 16 -5.87 9.62 -7.63
C ASP A 16 -4.77 8.71 -7.06
N ILE A 17 -3.82 8.31 -7.93
CA ILE A 17 -2.56 7.69 -7.51
C ILE A 17 -1.67 8.80 -6.94
N ILE A 18 -1.33 8.69 -5.66
CA ILE A 18 -0.45 9.65 -4.96
C ILE A 18 1.01 9.31 -5.21
N ARG A 19 1.34 8.01 -5.29
CA ARG A 19 2.69 7.53 -5.54
C ARG A 19 2.65 6.14 -6.19
N SER A 20 3.54 5.91 -7.15
CA SER A 20 3.80 4.57 -7.69
C SER A 20 5.29 4.42 -7.96
N VAL A 21 5.94 3.49 -7.24
CA VAL A 21 7.35 3.15 -7.40
C VAL A 21 7.45 1.67 -7.73
N VAL A 22 8.15 1.37 -8.81
CA VAL A 22 8.50 0.00 -9.21
C VAL A 22 10.01 -0.03 -9.36
N ASP A 23 10.66 -0.87 -8.57
CA ASP A 23 12.11 -0.96 -8.53
C ASP A 23 12.56 -2.43 -8.62
N GLU A 24 13.71 -2.64 -9.23
CA GLU A 24 14.31 -3.95 -9.40
C GLU A 24 15.75 -3.92 -8.88
N VAL A 25 15.96 -4.54 -7.73
CA VAL A 25 17.20 -4.43 -6.96
C VAL A 25 17.82 -5.79 -6.71
N MET A 26 19.15 -5.83 -6.58
CA MET A 26 19.87 -7.05 -6.15
C MET A 26 19.90 -7.12 -4.62
N VAL A 27 19.33 -8.17 -4.05
CA VAL A 27 19.35 -8.47 -2.61
C VAL A 27 19.91 -9.88 -2.43
N GLU A 28 21.00 -10.02 -1.68
CA GLU A 28 21.65 -11.33 -1.43
C GLU A 28 21.97 -12.12 -2.72
N GLY A 29 22.39 -11.41 -3.77
CA GLY A 29 22.71 -12.02 -5.07
C GLY A 29 21.50 -12.44 -5.90
N ARG A 30 20.27 -12.14 -5.45
CA ARG A 30 19.03 -12.40 -6.19
C ARG A 30 18.42 -11.10 -6.68
N LYS A 31 17.82 -11.14 -7.87
CA LYS A 31 17.04 -10.04 -8.43
C LYS A 31 15.68 -10.00 -7.72
N VAL A 32 15.35 -8.86 -7.12
CA VAL A 32 14.14 -8.66 -6.33
C VAL A 32 13.36 -7.50 -6.89
N ILE A 33 12.10 -7.75 -7.23
CA ILE A 33 11.14 -6.72 -7.61
C ILE A 33 10.49 -6.19 -6.35
N ARG A 34 10.38 -4.86 -6.26
CA ARG A 34 9.64 -4.13 -5.23
C ARG A 34 8.64 -3.19 -5.88
N ILE A 35 7.40 -3.21 -5.40
CA ILE A 35 6.34 -2.30 -5.86
C ILE A 35 5.76 -1.63 -4.63
N HIS A 36 5.59 -0.31 -4.73
CA HIS A 36 4.93 0.50 -3.72
C HIS A 36 3.97 1.43 -4.46
N THR A 37 2.67 1.23 -4.26
CA THR A 37 1.65 2.08 -4.88
C THR A 37 0.70 2.57 -3.80
N ALA A 38 0.47 3.87 -3.76
CA ALA A 38 -0.42 4.52 -2.82
C ALA A 38 -1.50 5.31 -3.56
N TRP A 39 -2.75 5.15 -3.13
CA TRP A 39 -3.92 5.83 -3.66
C TRP A 39 -4.61 6.64 -2.58
N GLN A 40 -5.16 7.81 -2.93
CA GLN A 40 -6.07 8.53 -2.06
C GLN A 40 -7.49 8.04 -2.31
N LEU A 41 -8.14 7.54 -1.26
CA LEU A 41 -9.54 7.18 -1.28
C LEU A 41 -10.42 8.44 -1.15
N GLN A 42 -11.70 8.31 -1.48
CA GLN A 42 -12.65 9.43 -1.47
C GLN A 42 -12.82 10.10 -0.09
N ASP A 43 -12.68 9.33 0.99
CA ASP A 43 -12.75 9.82 2.37
C ASP A 43 -11.44 10.48 2.86
N GLY A 44 -10.42 10.53 2.00
CA GLY A 44 -9.11 11.09 2.30
C GLY A 44 -8.10 10.09 2.85
N ALA A 45 -8.52 8.85 3.15
CA ALA A 45 -7.64 7.78 3.57
C ALA A 45 -6.68 7.36 2.44
N ILE A 46 -5.57 6.74 2.81
CA ILE A 46 -4.53 6.29 1.89
C ILE A 46 -4.54 4.77 1.85
N LEU A 47 -4.87 4.20 0.70
CA LEU A 47 -4.65 2.78 0.45
C LEU A 47 -3.21 2.60 -0.04
N LEU A 48 -2.44 1.77 0.65
CA LEU A 48 -1.09 1.40 0.28
C LEU A 48 -1.07 -0.08 -0.14
N TYR A 49 -0.50 -0.32 -1.32
CA TYR A 49 -0.12 -1.65 -1.79
C TYR A 49 1.40 -1.76 -1.81
N GLU A 50 1.91 -2.81 -1.18
CA GLU A 50 3.31 -3.19 -1.23
C GLU A 50 3.45 -4.59 -1.80
N TYR A 51 4.45 -4.78 -2.66
CA TYR A 51 4.87 -6.09 -3.12
C TYR A 51 6.38 -6.22 -3.08
N SER A 52 6.85 -7.39 -2.65
CA SER A 52 8.22 -7.83 -2.86
C SER A 52 8.26 -9.31 -3.20
N SER A 53 8.96 -9.64 -4.28
CA SER A 53 9.14 -11.02 -4.76
C SER A 53 9.77 -12.01 -3.76
N ILE A 54 10.37 -11.50 -2.67
CA ILE A 54 11.04 -12.33 -1.65
C ILE A 54 10.37 -12.30 -0.27
N ASN A 55 9.38 -11.43 -0.06
CA ASN A 55 8.70 -11.34 1.23
C ASN A 55 7.64 -12.45 1.37
N PHE A 56 7.26 -12.77 2.61
CA PHE A 56 6.12 -13.62 2.90
C PHE A 56 5.20 -12.94 3.94
N PRO A 57 3.97 -12.53 3.56
CA PRO A 57 3.40 -12.62 2.22
C PRO A 57 4.16 -11.75 1.20
N THR A 58 4.07 -12.13 -0.08
CA THR A 58 4.75 -11.42 -1.18
C THR A 58 4.11 -10.08 -1.50
N SER A 59 2.83 -9.91 -1.15
CA SER A 59 2.10 -8.66 -1.25
C SER A 59 1.33 -8.35 0.03
N ASN A 60 1.08 -7.08 0.27
CA ASN A 60 0.29 -6.59 1.38
C ASN A 60 -0.51 -5.34 0.99
N PHE A 61 -1.64 -5.13 1.69
CA PHE A 61 -2.42 -3.91 1.61
C PHE A 61 -2.62 -3.33 3.01
N THR A 62 -2.40 -2.03 3.16
CA THR A 62 -2.67 -1.30 4.40
C THR A 62 -3.45 -0.02 4.10
N VAL A 63 -4.28 0.39 5.05
CA VAL A 63 -5.01 1.66 4.97
C VAL A 63 -4.46 2.60 6.05
N HIS A 64 -4.24 3.86 5.69
CA HIS A 64 -3.79 4.91 6.60
C HIS A 64 -4.78 6.05 6.58
N ASP A 65 -5.11 6.58 7.76
CA ASP A 65 -6.18 7.57 7.89
C ASP A 65 -5.81 8.92 7.27
N THR A 66 -4.52 9.27 7.27
CA THR A 66 -4.03 10.56 6.77
C THR A 66 -2.82 10.42 5.85
N LEU A 67 -2.62 11.44 5.00
CA LEU A 67 -1.42 11.56 4.17
C LEU A 67 -0.15 11.71 5.02
N GLU A 68 -0.25 12.33 6.21
CA GLU A 68 0.88 12.49 7.13
C GLU A 68 1.35 11.14 7.69
N ASP A 69 0.41 10.25 8.05
CA ASP A 69 0.73 8.90 8.52
C ASP A 69 1.46 8.10 7.43
N TYR A 70 0.98 8.19 6.19
CA TYR A 70 1.64 7.60 5.03
C TYR A 70 3.07 8.15 4.84
N HIS A 71 3.26 9.46 4.89
CA HIS A 71 4.59 10.07 4.76
C HIS A 71 5.55 9.65 5.88
N ARG A 72 5.05 9.46 7.11
CA ARG A 72 5.87 8.98 8.22
C ARG A 72 6.40 7.57 7.96
N ILE A 73 5.60 6.69 7.37
CA ILE A 73 6.02 5.32 6.99
C ILE A 73 7.04 5.37 5.85
N CYS A 74 6.78 6.16 4.80
CA CYS A 74 7.74 6.31 3.68
C CYS A 74 9.12 6.78 4.16
N LYS A 75 9.20 7.65 5.17
CA LYS A 75 10.48 8.08 5.77
C LYS A 75 11.26 6.95 6.45
N GLN A 76 10.57 5.90 6.90
CA GLN A 76 11.19 4.71 7.52
C GLN A 76 11.65 3.71 6.46
N ILE A 77 11.04 3.73 5.27
CA ILE A 77 11.33 2.80 4.17
C ILE A 77 12.39 3.41 3.25
N HIS A 78 13.65 3.06 3.47
CA HIS A 78 14.79 3.67 2.77
C HIS A 78 14.81 3.54 1.24
N TRP A 79 14.10 2.56 0.66
CA TRP A 79 14.10 2.34 -0.79
C TRP A 79 13.00 3.17 -1.51
N VAL A 80 12.02 3.68 -0.77
CA VAL A 80 10.98 4.56 -1.30
C VAL A 80 11.50 6.00 -1.18
N LYS A 81 12.05 6.55 -2.27
CA LYS A 81 12.52 7.94 -2.36
C LYS A 81 11.42 8.82 -2.95
#